data_AF-A0A7J6QCU4-F1
#
_entry.id   AF-A0A7J6QCU4-F1
#
_cell.length_a   1.000
_cell.length_b   1.000
_cell.length_c   1.000
_cell.angle_alpha   90.00
_cell.angle_beta   90.00
_cell.angle_gamma   90.00
#
_symmetry.space_group_name_H-M   'P 1'
#
loop_
_entity.id
_entity.type
_entity.pdbx_description
1 polymer ?
#
loop_
_entity_poly.entity_id
_entity_poly.type
_entity_poly.pdbx_seq_one_letter_code
_entity_poly.pdbx_strand_id
1 'polypeptide(L)'
;IRKKYNIDDEREDLLKCIDEWTVDLAARGGKFHGGAKPDLADVAVLHNSPLAAQKPHRPPHMVRTIEVVELLVIMPSAQRWKCRLLFSRIDLCREKVEVLRLPHPSDGKLANFLLTSAGRLFEVNSFERSGYNRGSIFVGDETLVRDPHVLLGTEVAPVMLLLPFLANQKGSQDRFVTFTDIILGASTEYSDCREAFKHMVTLCRDGLEKQLACVCETKAVSKDAEEKVYRFSLERLAAWLAVNVRKTTEQAISSDLYFTEVGECATQELRRERLSRFMCELCCHFAMGDADLVAKVARRLDVDVSQPLVPSPAKEVGPPAVETAPVNQKRIRPSE
;
A
#
# COMPACT_ATOMS: atom_id res chain seq x y z
N ILE A 1 -7.65 -16.82 37.18
CA ILE A 1 -7.78 -15.83 36.09
C ILE A 1 -9.16 -15.17 36.11
N ARG A 2 -10.27 -15.92 35.97
CA ARG A 2 -11.67 -15.41 36.09
C ARG A 2 -11.89 -14.37 37.21
N LYS A 3 -11.64 -14.75 38.46
CA LYS A 3 -11.80 -13.88 39.64
C LYS A 3 -10.82 -12.70 39.69
N LYS A 4 -9.62 -12.85 39.13
CA LYS A 4 -8.57 -11.81 39.18
C LYS A 4 -8.83 -10.69 38.18
N TYR A 5 -9.52 -10.98 37.08
CA TYR A 5 -9.74 -10.06 35.97
C TYR A 5 -11.21 -9.79 35.66
N ASN A 6 -12.12 -10.20 36.55
CA ASN A 6 -13.57 -10.03 36.41
C ASN A 6 -14.08 -10.36 35.00
N ILE A 7 -13.81 -11.59 34.55
CA ILE A 7 -14.24 -12.06 33.22
C ILE A 7 -15.61 -12.74 33.37
N ASP A 8 -16.64 -12.13 32.78
CA ASP A 8 -18.06 -12.44 32.93
C ASP A 8 -18.83 -12.67 31.60
N ASP A 9 -18.20 -12.44 30.45
CA ASP A 9 -18.75 -12.71 29.10
C ASP A 9 -17.73 -13.38 28.15
N GLU A 10 -18.23 -13.87 26.99
CA GLU A 10 -17.66 -14.43 25.71
C GLU A 10 -16.23 -15.00 25.63
N ARG A 11 -15.53 -15.08 26.75
CA ARG A 11 -14.17 -15.58 26.96
C ARG A 11 -14.19 -16.95 27.64
N GLU A 12 -15.36 -17.58 27.78
CA GLU A 12 -15.51 -18.99 28.20
C GLU A 12 -14.65 -19.91 27.32
N ASP A 13 -14.68 -19.70 25.99
CA ASP A 13 -13.86 -20.46 25.05
C ASP A 13 -12.36 -20.22 25.24
N LEU A 14 -11.96 -18.96 25.51
CA LEU A 14 -10.57 -18.63 25.83
C LEU A 14 -10.12 -19.32 27.13
N LEU A 15 -10.98 -19.35 28.15
CA LEU A 15 -10.70 -20.00 29.42
C LEU A 15 -10.59 -21.52 29.28
N LYS A 16 -11.43 -22.12 28.44
CA LYS A 16 -11.33 -23.55 28.08
C LYS A 16 -10.00 -23.87 27.38
N CYS A 17 -9.58 -23.04 26.42
CA CYS A 17 -8.27 -23.19 25.76
C CYS A 17 -7.11 -23.06 26.75
N ILE A 18 -7.20 -22.13 27.72
CA ILE A 18 -6.18 -21.96 28.77
C ILE A 18 -6.13 -23.20 29.67
N ASP A 19 -7.27 -23.77 30.04
CA ASP A 19 -7.35 -24.97 30.89
C ASP A 19 -6.76 -26.19 30.17
N GLU A 20 -7.14 -26.44 28.91
CA GLU A 20 -6.58 -27.52 28.08
C GLU A 20 -5.06 -27.39 27.91
N TRP A 21 -4.59 -26.17 27.63
CA TRP A 21 -3.16 -25.88 27.54
C TRP A 21 -2.41 -26.11 28.86
N THR A 22 -2.99 -25.69 29.97
CA THR A 22 -2.39 -25.85 31.31
C THR A 22 -2.21 -27.34 31.64
N VAL A 23 -3.18 -28.18 31.29
CA VAL A 23 -3.12 -29.63 31.47
C VAL A 23 -2.04 -30.27 30.59
N ASP A 24 -1.97 -29.91 29.31
CA ASP A 24 -0.94 -30.42 28.38
C ASP A 24 0.47 -29.99 28.80
N LEU A 25 0.66 -28.73 29.20
CA LEU A 25 1.95 -28.23 29.66
C LEU A 25 2.41 -28.96 30.94
N ALA A 26 1.49 -29.17 31.89
CA ALA A 26 1.78 -29.91 33.11
C ALA A 26 2.11 -31.39 32.84
N ALA A 27 1.41 -32.04 31.90
CA ALA A 27 1.69 -33.43 31.49
C ALA A 27 3.09 -33.59 30.88
N ARG A 28 3.62 -32.52 30.26
CA ARG A 28 4.97 -32.48 29.68
C ARG A 28 6.05 -32.03 30.68
N GLY A 29 5.69 -31.78 31.94
CA GLY A 29 6.61 -31.27 32.96
C GLY A 29 7.05 -29.82 32.75
N GLY A 30 6.32 -29.06 31.92
CA GLY A 30 6.58 -27.63 31.70
C GLY A 30 6.26 -26.80 32.94
N LYS A 31 6.96 -25.67 33.09
CA LYS A 31 6.71 -24.69 34.16
C LYS A 31 6.23 -23.38 33.53
N PHE A 32 5.33 -22.70 34.22
CA PHE A 32 4.88 -21.35 33.84
C PHE A 32 5.94 -20.32 34.27
N HIS A 33 6.01 -19.18 33.58
CA HIS A 33 6.90 -18.08 33.96
C HIS A 33 6.63 -17.59 35.38
N GLY A 34 5.35 -17.57 35.80
CA GLY A 34 4.92 -17.20 37.15
C GLY A 34 5.03 -18.32 38.21
N GLY A 35 5.62 -19.48 37.89
CA GLY A 35 5.76 -20.62 38.80
C GLY A 35 4.75 -21.74 38.56
N ALA A 36 4.01 -22.14 39.60
CA ALA A 36 3.12 -23.31 39.53
C ALA A 36 1.73 -23.03 38.92
N LYS A 37 1.42 -21.77 38.58
CA LYS A 37 0.13 -21.35 38.02
C LYS A 37 0.37 -20.38 36.86
N PRO A 38 -0.40 -20.47 35.75
CA PRO A 38 -0.27 -19.56 34.63
C PRO A 38 -0.69 -18.14 35.01
N ASP A 39 0.07 -17.15 34.54
CA ASP A 39 -0.29 -15.74 34.58
C ASP A 39 -0.72 -15.20 33.19
N LEU A 40 -0.97 -13.89 33.08
CA LEU A 40 -1.37 -13.30 31.80
C LEU A 40 -0.26 -13.29 30.75
N ALA A 41 1.02 -13.27 31.17
CA ALA A 41 2.14 -13.34 30.24
C ALA A 41 2.24 -14.74 29.64
N ASP A 42 2.04 -15.77 30.46
CA ASP A 42 1.94 -17.17 30.04
C ASP A 42 0.82 -17.36 28.98
N VAL A 43 -0.35 -16.75 29.21
CA VAL A 43 -1.49 -16.79 28.27
C VAL A 43 -1.23 -15.98 26.99
N ALA A 44 -0.53 -14.85 27.08
CA ALA A 44 -0.17 -14.04 25.92
C ALA A 44 0.83 -14.76 24.99
N VAL A 45 1.69 -15.62 25.55
CA VAL A 45 2.60 -16.47 24.78
C VAL A 45 1.84 -17.59 24.05
N LEU A 46 0.82 -18.19 24.68
CA LEU A 46 -0.05 -19.18 24.04
C LEU A 46 -0.70 -18.65 22.76
N HIS A 47 -1.21 -17.41 22.79
CA HIS A 47 -1.88 -16.80 21.64
C HIS A 47 -0.93 -16.47 20.48
N ASN A 48 0.38 -16.44 20.73
CA ASN A 48 1.41 -16.11 19.75
C ASN A 48 2.26 -17.32 19.31
N SER A 49 2.02 -18.52 19.87
CA SER A 49 2.80 -19.72 19.56
C SER A 49 2.15 -20.55 18.45
N PRO A 50 2.85 -20.92 17.36
CA PRO A 50 2.28 -21.68 16.23
C PRO A 50 1.94 -23.16 16.52
N LEU A 51 2.00 -23.59 17.78
CA LEU A 51 2.10 -25.02 18.15
C LEU A 51 0.76 -25.77 18.30
N ALA A 52 -0.37 -25.18 17.94
CA ALA A 52 -1.69 -25.86 17.98
C ALA A 52 -2.10 -26.54 16.66
N ALA A 53 -1.20 -26.68 15.69
CA ALA A 53 -1.53 -27.24 14.37
C ALA A 53 -0.95 -28.64 14.12
N GLN A 54 -1.38 -29.66 14.87
CA GLN A 54 -1.26 -31.06 14.44
C GLN A 54 -2.45 -31.96 14.91
N LYS A 55 -3.54 -32.00 14.12
CA LYS A 55 -4.15 -33.21 13.49
C LYS A 55 -5.55 -32.89 12.90
N PRO A 56 -6.09 -33.71 11.96
CA PRO A 56 -6.78 -33.20 10.78
C PRO A 56 -8.31 -33.28 10.86
N HIS A 57 -8.97 -32.17 10.50
CA HIS A 57 -10.12 -32.12 9.60
C HIS A 57 -10.31 -30.66 9.17
N ARG A 58 -10.22 -30.39 7.86
CA ARG A 58 -10.48 -29.06 7.25
C ARG A 58 -11.99 -28.72 7.29
N PRO A 59 -12.40 -27.48 6.94
CA PRO A 59 -11.86 -26.14 7.29
C PRO A 59 -13.04 -25.25 7.86
N PRO A 60 -12.85 -23.98 8.32
CA PRO A 60 -12.61 -22.86 7.40
C PRO A 60 -11.78 -21.67 7.95
N HIS A 61 -11.37 -20.84 7.00
CA HIS A 61 -10.85 -19.46 7.08
C HIS A 61 -9.35 -19.23 7.30
N MET A 62 -8.83 -18.47 6.32
CA MET A 62 -7.45 -18.13 6.00
C MET A 62 -6.65 -17.56 7.17
N VAL A 63 -5.76 -18.36 7.75
CA VAL A 63 -4.50 -17.81 8.27
C VAL A 63 -3.57 -17.68 7.07
N ARG A 64 -3.34 -16.46 6.59
CA ARG A 64 -2.29 -16.17 5.61
C ARG A 64 -0.96 -16.30 6.34
N THR A 65 -0.17 -17.33 6.05
CA THR A 65 1.23 -17.39 6.47
C THR A 65 1.94 -16.16 5.89
N ILE A 66 2.45 -15.29 6.77
CA ILE A 66 3.34 -14.20 6.38
C ILE A 66 4.75 -14.79 6.42
N GLU A 67 5.34 -15.03 5.25
CA GLU A 67 6.75 -15.40 5.16
C GLU A 67 7.58 -14.12 5.21
N VAL A 68 8.39 -13.99 6.27
CA VAL A 68 9.38 -12.91 6.39
C VAL A 68 10.59 -13.32 5.55
N VAL A 69 10.70 -12.76 4.35
CA VAL A 69 11.84 -13.03 3.45
C VAL A 69 12.96 -12.04 3.77
N GLU A 70 14.14 -12.56 4.12
CA GLU A 70 15.36 -11.76 4.12
C GLU A 70 15.78 -11.47 2.67
N LEU A 71 15.52 -10.25 2.22
CA LEU A 71 16.04 -9.75 0.95
C LEU A 71 17.35 -9.03 1.21
N LEU A 72 18.44 -9.57 0.64
CA LEU A 72 19.71 -8.85 0.53
C LEU A 72 19.60 -7.85 -0.61
N VAL A 73 19.12 -6.64 -0.30
CA VAL A 73 19.09 -5.53 -1.26
C VAL A 73 20.52 -5.00 -1.45
N ILE A 74 21.08 -5.20 -2.64
CA ILE A 74 22.39 -4.65 -3.02
C ILE A 74 22.17 -3.27 -3.65
N MET A 75 22.55 -2.21 -2.94
CA MET A 75 22.51 -0.83 -3.43
C MET A 75 23.88 -0.41 -3.99
N PRO A 76 23.97 0.52 -4.97
CA PRO A 76 25.22 0.89 -5.65
C PRO A 76 26.20 1.75 -4.84
N SER A 77 25.92 2.08 -3.57
CA SER A 77 26.81 2.88 -2.72
C SER A 77 26.86 2.30 -1.30
N ALA A 78 28.01 2.45 -0.63
CA ALA A 78 28.45 1.70 0.55
C ALA A 78 27.66 1.96 1.87
N GLN A 79 26.34 2.00 1.82
CA GLN A 79 25.46 1.90 2.98
C GLN A 79 24.63 0.61 2.85
N ARG A 80 25.00 -0.43 3.62
CA ARG A 80 24.20 -1.65 3.75
C ARG A 80 23.05 -1.40 4.70
N TRP A 81 21.85 -1.19 4.18
CA TRP A 81 20.63 -1.20 4.99
C TRP A 81 20.13 -2.64 5.07
N LYS A 82 20.12 -3.24 6.26
CA LYS A 82 19.37 -4.48 6.51
C LYS A 82 17.89 -4.12 6.71
N CYS A 83 17.16 -3.92 5.61
CA CYS A 83 15.72 -3.78 5.65
C CYS A 83 15.08 -5.14 5.36
N ARG A 84 14.29 -5.68 6.30
CA ARG A 84 13.44 -6.84 6.04
C ARG A 84 12.09 -6.33 5.54
N LEU A 85 11.80 -6.60 4.27
CA LEU A 85 10.57 -6.22 3.57
C LEU A 85 9.50 -7.27 3.86
N LEU A 86 8.29 -6.84 4.24
CA LEU A 86 7.15 -7.74 4.43
C LEU A 86 6.36 -7.84 3.13
N PHE A 87 6.41 -9.00 2.48
CA PHE A 87 5.58 -9.29 1.31
C PHE A 87 4.38 -10.12 1.73
N SER A 88 3.18 -9.65 1.39
CA SER A 88 2.02 -10.54 1.40
C SER A 88 2.01 -11.27 0.05
N ARG A 89 2.17 -12.60 0.07
CA ARG A 89 1.88 -13.54 -1.04
C ARG A 89 2.82 -13.59 -2.24
N ILE A 90 4.07 -13.14 -2.14
CA ILE A 90 5.00 -13.25 -3.27
C ILE A 90 6.25 -13.98 -2.82
N ASP A 91 6.47 -15.16 -3.39
CA ASP A 91 7.69 -15.95 -3.23
C ASP A 91 8.82 -15.27 -4.00
N LEU A 92 9.27 -14.11 -3.50
CA LEU A 92 10.45 -13.41 -4.01
C LEU A 92 11.75 -14.15 -3.66
N CYS A 93 11.68 -15.22 -2.86
CA CYS A 93 12.84 -15.96 -2.38
C CYS A 93 13.70 -16.55 -3.52
N ARG A 94 13.14 -16.66 -4.73
CA ARG A 94 13.80 -17.24 -5.91
C ARG A 94 14.12 -16.24 -7.01
N GLU A 95 13.65 -15.00 -6.90
CA GLU A 95 13.85 -13.98 -7.92
C GLU A 95 14.98 -13.03 -7.49
N LYS A 96 15.83 -12.62 -8.45
CA LYS A 96 16.76 -11.53 -8.19
C LYS A 96 15.94 -10.24 -8.14
N VAL A 97 16.07 -9.48 -7.07
CA VAL A 97 15.34 -8.23 -6.87
C VAL A 97 16.32 -7.07 -6.75
N GLU A 98 16.01 -5.96 -7.43
CA GLU A 98 16.79 -4.74 -7.42
C GLU A 98 15.91 -3.58 -6.94
N VAL A 99 16.47 -2.67 -6.14
CA VAL A 99 15.77 -1.44 -5.73
C VAL A 99 16.10 -0.34 -6.71
N LEU A 100 15.07 0.23 -7.31
CA LEU A 100 15.14 1.39 -8.19
C LEU A 100 14.55 2.61 -7.48
N ARG A 101 15.17 3.78 -7.67
CA ARG A 101 14.55 5.07 -7.35
C ARG A 101 13.96 5.64 -8.63
N LEU A 102 12.64 5.78 -8.67
CA LEU A 102 11.88 6.30 -9.81
C LEU A 102 10.90 7.37 -9.32
N PRO A 103 10.51 8.33 -10.17
CA PRO A 103 9.48 9.30 -9.83
C PRO A 103 8.14 8.61 -9.63
N HIS A 104 7.47 8.94 -8.53
CA HIS A 104 6.15 8.46 -8.20
C HIS A 104 5.12 9.10 -9.16
N PRO A 105 4.16 8.33 -9.70
CA PRO A 105 3.30 8.82 -10.77
C PRO A 105 2.32 9.92 -10.34
N SER A 106 1.98 9.99 -9.05
CA SER A 106 1.04 11.00 -8.54
C SER A 106 1.65 12.39 -8.31
N ASP A 107 2.93 12.47 -7.91
CA ASP A 107 3.54 13.72 -7.44
C ASP A 107 4.95 13.98 -8.00
N GLY A 108 5.47 13.05 -8.81
CA GLY A 108 6.78 13.16 -9.44
C GLY A 108 7.97 13.04 -8.49
N LYS A 109 7.76 12.83 -7.18
CA LYS A 109 8.87 12.70 -6.21
C LYS A 109 9.50 11.33 -6.30
N LEU A 110 10.79 11.25 -5.96
CA LEU A 110 11.51 9.98 -5.97
C LEU A 110 10.99 9.01 -4.89
N ALA A 111 10.44 7.89 -5.32
CA ALA A 111 10.03 6.77 -4.49
C ALA A 111 10.88 5.52 -4.78
N ASN A 112 10.87 4.57 -3.86
CA ASN A 112 11.58 3.30 -4.01
C ASN A 112 10.65 2.27 -4.64
N PHE A 113 11.15 1.58 -5.65
CA PHE A 113 10.49 0.47 -6.30
C PHE A 113 11.38 -0.76 -6.28
N LEU A 114 10.78 -1.95 -6.18
CA LEU A 114 11.48 -3.22 -6.37
C LEU A 114 11.18 -3.72 -7.77
N LEU A 115 12.23 -4.00 -8.53
CA LEU A 115 12.14 -4.65 -9.83
C LEU A 115 12.69 -6.06 -9.72
N THR A 116 11.91 -7.04 -10.15
CA THR A 116 12.35 -8.43 -10.16
C THR A 116 12.92 -8.81 -11.52
N SER A 117 13.78 -9.84 -11.54
CA SER A 117 14.31 -10.41 -12.78
C SER A 117 13.23 -10.95 -13.73
N ALA A 118 12.02 -11.20 -13.23
CA ALA A 118 10.86 -11.58 -14.04
C ALA A 118 10.11 -10.38 -14.65
N GLY A 119 10.60 -9.15 -14.46
CA GLY A 119 9.99 -7.93 -14.99
C GLY A 119 8.75 -7.49 -14.21
N ARG A 120 8.64 -7.87 -12.93
CA ARG A 120 7.57 -7.41 -12.04
C ARG A 120 8.05 -6.21 -11.25
N LEU A 121 7.17 -5.23 -11.05
CA LEU A 121 7.49 -3.98 -10.38
C LEU A 121 6.61 -3.83 -9.14
N PHE A 122 7.23 -3.48 -8.01
CA PHE A 122 6.55 -3.22 -6.75
C PHE A 122 6.88 -1.83 -6.26
N GLU A 123 5.88 -1.07 -5.86
CA GLU A 123 6.07 0.13 -5.06
C GLU A 123 6.39 -0.27 -3.61
N VAL A 124 7.41 0.35 -3.03
CA VAL A 124 7.77 0.13 -1.63
C VAL A 124 7.24 1.28 -0.78
N ASN A 125 6.22 0.98 0.02
CA ASN A 125 5.62 1.89 0.97
C ASN A 125 6.11 1.59 2.39
N SER A 126 6.38 2.61 3.18
CA SER A 126 6.67 2.45 4.60
C SER A 126 5.39 2.64 5.42
N PHE A 127 5.00 1.62 6.17
CA PHE A 127 4.00 1.75 7.21
C PHE A 127 4.64 2.30 8.48
N GLU A 128 4.27 3.53 8.82
CA GLU A 128 4.60 4.16 10.09
C GLU A 128 3.34 4.21 10.96
N ARG A 129 3.42 3.59 12.14
CA ARG A 129 2.32 3.69 13.10
C ARG A 129 2.27 5.12 13.63
N SER A 130 1.18 5.83 13.38
CA SER A 130 1.00 7.19 13.88
C SER A 130 0.89 7.18 15.43
N GLY A 131 1.61 8.08 16.09
CA GLY A 131 1.55 8.31 17.55
C GLY A 131 2.89 8.14 18.30
N TYR A 132 2.86 8.47 19.60
CA TYR A 132 4.04 8.49 20.49
C TYR A 132 4.68 7.13 20.79
N ASN A 133 4.04 6.02 20.40
CA ASN A 133 4.53 4.66 20.65
C ASN A 133 5.23 4.10 19.41
N ARG A 134 6.48 4.54 19.18
CA ARG A 134 7.37 3.82 18.28
C ARG A 134 7.68 2.46 18.91
N GLY A 135 7.08 1.41 18.37
CA GLY A 135 7.29 0.05 18.83
C GLY A 135 8.73 -0.42 18.57
N SER A 136 9.05 -1.62 19.02
CA SER A 136 10.24 -2.35 18.57
C SER A 136 9.80 -3.73 18.09
N ILE A 137 10.46 -4.27 17.07
CA ILE A 137 10.16 -5.59 16.52
C ILE A 137 11.35 -6.49 16.83
N PHE A 138 11.08 -7.65 17.43
CA PHE A 138 12.05 -8.72 17.51
C PHE A 138 12.12 -9.44 16.16
N VAL A 139 13.33 -9.62 15.68
CA VAL A 139 13.66 -10.18 14.38
C VAL A 139 14.52 -11.42 14.62
N GLY A 140 13.90 -12.59 14.53
CA GLY A 140 14.50 -13.83 15.04
C GLY A 140 14.63 -13.82 16.56
N ASP A 141 15.54 -14.62 17.09
CA ASP A 141 15.64 -14.83 18.55
C ASP A 141 16.47 -13.74 19.26
N GLU A 142 17.36 -13.07 18.55
CA GLU A 142 18.39 -12.23 19.19
C GLU A 142 18.38 -10.75 18.76
N THR A 143 17.69 -10.39 17.69
CA THR A 143 17.77 -9.02 17.13
C THR A 143 16.54 -8.21 17.49
N LEU A 144 16.69 -7.18 18.32
CA LEU A 144 15.64 -6.17 18.55
C LEU A 144 15.87 -4.97 17.63
N VAL A 145 14.92 -4.70 16.75
CA VAL A 145 14.92 -3.52 15.87
C VAL A 145 14.06 -2.43 16.50
N ARG A 146 14.69 -1.31 16.84
CA ARG A 146 14.02 -0.08 17.29
C ARG A 146 13.55 0.72 16.08
N ASP A 147 12.42 1.40 16.23
CA ASP A 147 11.75 2.14 15.16
C ASP A 147 11.56 1.31 13.88
N PRO A 148 10.93 0.12 13.98
CA PRO A 148 10.82 -0.77 12.86
C PRO A 148 9.80 -0.21 11.87
N HIS A 149 10.31 0.38 10.78
CA HIS A 149 9.49 0.66 9.62
C HIS A 149 9.09 -0.68 8.99
N VAL A 150 7.79 -0.95 8.97
CA VAL A 150 7.26 -2.08 8.21
C VAL A 150 7.17 -1.65 6.77
N LEU A 151 8.02 -2.21 5.92
CA LEU A 151 7.99 -1.92 4.51
C LEU A 151 7.05 -2.89 3.79
N LEU A 152 6.17 -2.34 2.96
CA LEU A 152 5.15 -3.03 2.19
C LEU A 152 5.45 -2.88 0.71
N GLY A 153 5.64 -4.01 0.02
CA GLY A 153 5.74 -4.05 -1.44
C GLY A 153 4.40 -4.31 -2.09
N THR A 154 3.87 -3.35 -2.85
CA THR A 154 2.62 -3.51 -3.61
C THR A 154 2.93 -3.58 -5.10
N GLU A 155 2.42 -4.60 -5.80
CA GLU A 155 2.66 -4.73 -7.24
C GLU A 155 2.02 -3.56 -7.99
N VAL A 156 2.79 -2.92 -8.87
CA VAL A 156 2.32 -1.79 -9.69
C VAL A 156 2.57 -2.13 -11.16
N ALA A 157 1.57 -1.85 -12.00
CA ALA A 157 1.73 -1.99 -13.44
C ALA A 157 2.77 -0.97 -13.94
N PRO A 158 3.87 -1.39 -14.61
CA PRO A 158 4.93 -0.47 -15.03
C PRO A 158 4.45 0.68 -15.92
N VAL A 159 3.34 0.49 -16.65
CA VAL A 159 2.71 1.56 -17.44
C VAL A 159 2.32 2.77 -16.59
N MET A 160 1.99 2.58 -15.31
CA MET A 160 1.59 3.67 -14.39
C MET A 160 2.70 4.71 -14.24
N LEU A 161 3.97 4.27 -14.20
CA LEU A 161 5.11 5.18 -14.13
C LEU A 161 5.33 5.94 -15.44
N LEU A 162 4.77 5.46 -16.56
CA LEU A 162 4.88 6.12 -17.86
C LEU A 162 3.73 7.09 -18.14
N LEU A 163 2.61 6.99 -17.41
CA LEU A 163 1.41 7.79 -17.66
C LEU A 163 1.67 9.31 -17.60
N PRO A 164 2.37 9.86 -16.58
CA PRO A 164 2.64 11.30 -16.54
C PRO A 164 3.39 11.78 -17.77
N PHE A 165 4.37 11.02 -18.26
CA PHE A 165 5.12 11.36 -19.46
C PHE A 165 4.28 11.27 -20.73
N LEU A 166 3.47 10.22 -20.86
CA LEU A 166 2.56 10.04 -21.99
C LEU A 166 1.51 11.16 -22.06
N ALA A 167 1.03 11.63 -20.90
CA ALA A 167 0.06 12.71 -20.81
C ALA A 167 0.68 14.10 -21.03
N ASN A 168 1.90 14.33 -20.53
CA ASN A 168 2.57 15.64 -20.55
C ASN A 168 3.26 15.99 -21.87
N GLN A 169 3.26 15.11 -22.88
CA GLN A 169 3.77 15.48 -24.19
C GLN A 169 2.85 16.55 -24.82
N LYS A 170 3.24 17.82 -24.70
CA LYS A 170 2.50 18.96 -25.26
C LYS A 170 2.27 18.75 -26.77
N GLY A 171 1.00 18.78 -27.19
CA GLY A 171 0.59 18.56 -28.58
C GLY A 171 0.52 17.09 -29.03
N SER A 172 0.63 16.12 -28.11
CA SER A 172 0.78 14.69 -28.45
C SER A 172 -0.49 13.88 -28.58
N GLN A 173 -1.68 14.43 -28.29
CA GLN A 173 -2.92 13.65 -28.53
C GLN A 173 -3.02 13.22 -30.00
N ASP A 174 -2.31 13.91 -30.91
CA ASP A 174 -2.23 13.57 -32.32
C ASP A 174 -0.91 12.92 -32.76
N ARG A 175 0.11 12.85 -31.89
CA ARG A 175 1.43 12.32 -32.27
C ARG A 175 1.65 10.89 -31.79
N PHE A 176 2.08 10.05 -32.72
CA PHE A 176 2.63 8.74 -32.41
C PHE A 176 4.10 8.87 -32.00
N VAL A 177 4.48 8.24 -30.90
CA VAL A 177 5.85 8.20 -30.37
C VAL A 177 6.37 6.78 -30.31
N THR A 178 7.67 6.60 -30.53
CA THR A 178 8.30 5.29 -30.35
C THR A 178 8.47 4.99 -28.87
N PHE A 179 8.70 3.72 -28.55
CA PHE A 179 9.08 3.32 -27.20
C PHE A 179 10.37 4.00 -26.73
N THR A 180 11.33 4.17 -27.65
CA THR A 180 12.58 4.90 -27.42
C THR A 180 12.30 6.36 -27.03
N ASP A 181 11.40 7.03 -27.72
CA ASP A 181 11.02 8.42 -27.42
C ASP A 181 10.37 8.54 -26.04
N ILE A 182 9.56 7.56 -25.63
CA ILE A 182 8.95 7.53 -24.29
C ILE A 182 10.05 7.46 -23.21
N ILE A 183 11.04 6.56 -23.38
CA ILE A 183 12.17 6.43 -22.45
C ILE A 183 13.00 7.71 -22.41
N LEU A 184 13.30 8.27 -23.58
CA LEU A 184 14.11 9.49 -23.70
C LEU A 184 13.40 10.69 -23.07
N GLY A 185 12.10 10.84 -23.31
CA GLY A 185 11.28 11.88 -22.69
C GLY A 185 11.30 11.77 -21.16
N ALA A 186 11.08 10.57 -20.62
CA ALA A 186 11.15 10.33 -19.18
C ALA A 186 12.53 10.67 -18.59
N SER A 187 13.60 10.39 -19.34
CA SER A 187 14.96 10.67 -18.91
C SER A 187 15.37 12.14 -18.92
N THR A 188 14.72 12.97 -19.74
CA THR A 188 15.03 14.41 -19.78
C THR A 188 14.49 15.16 -18.57
N GLU A 189 13.34 14.75 -18.06
CA GLU A 189 12.73 15.36 -16.87
C GLU A 189 13.39 14.86 -15.57
N TYR A 190 13.90 13.62 -15.59
CA TYR A 190 14.55 12.97 -14.44
C TYR A 190 15.92 12.40 -14.82
N SER A 191 16.90 13.27 -15.07
CA SER A 191 18.26 12.90 -15.51
C SER A 191 18.89 11.82 -14.63
N ASP A 192 18.66 11.90 -13.32
CA ASP A 192 19.27 11.01 -12.32
C ASP A 192 18.61 9.63 -12.28
N CYS A 193 17.41 9.49 -12.88
CA CYS A 193 16.65 8.24 -12.95
C CYS A 193 16.72 7.57 -14.31
N ARG A 194 17.47 8.14 -15.27
CA ARG A 194 17.52 7.67 -16.66
C ARG A 194 17.86 6.18 -16.78
N GLU A 195 18.93 5.76 -16.13
CA GLU A 195 19.38 4.36 -16.21
C GLU A 195 18.41 3.42 -15.48
N ALA A 196 17.79 3.88 -14.37
CA ALA A 196 16.77 3.10 -13.67
C ALA A 196 15.52 2.89 -14.54
N PHE A 197 15.06 3.93 -15.24
CA PHE A 197 13.96 3.82 -16.20
C PHE A 197 14.29 2.88 -17.34
N LYS A 198 15.46 3.07 -17.98
CA LYS A 198 15.92 2.21 -19.07
C LYS A 198 15.99 0.74 -18.63
N HIS A 199 16.47 0.49 -17.42
CA HIS A 199 16.57 -0.84 -16.85
C HIS A 199 15.19 -1.46 -16.60
N MET A 200 14.29 -0.74 -15.92
CA MET A 200 12.89 -1.15 -15.73
C MET A 200 12.22 -1.46 -17.05
N VAL A 201 12.33 -0.56 -18.02
CA VAL A 201 11.70 -0.71 -19.33
C VAL A 201 12.24 -1.93 -20.08
N THR A 202 13.54 -2.21 -19.97
CA THR A 202 14.16 -3.38 -20.60
C THR A 202 13.64 -4.69 -19.99
N LEU A 203 13.57 -4.78 -18.65
CA LEU A 203 13.09 -5.99 -17.96
C LEU A 203 11.58 -6.18 -18.08
N CYS A 204 10.81 -5.10 -18.11
CA CYS A 204 9.35 -5.15 -18.19
C CYS A 204 8.81 -5.17 -19.63
N ARG A 205 9.65 -5.21 -20.67
CA ARG A 205 9.26 -4.91 -22.07
C ARG A 205 8.00 -5.63 -22.52
N ASP A 206 7.95 -6.95 -22.41
CA ASP A 206 6.83 -7.76 -22.94
C ASP A 206 5.50 -7.46 -22.22
N GLY A 207 5.56 -7.28 -20.89
CA GLY A 207 4.40 -6.90 -20.10
C GLY A 207 3.97 -5.46 -20.38
N LEU A 208 4.95 -4.58 -20.53
CA LEU A 208 4.75 -3.15 -20.76
C LEU A 208 4.15 -2.86 -22.14
N GLU A 209 4.57 -3.55 -23.20
CA GLU A 209 3.94 -3.40 -24.52
C GLU A 209 2.45 -3.74 -24.50
N LYS A 210 2.07 -4.82 -23.79
CA LYS A 210 0.66 -5.21 -23.62
C LYS A 210 -0.12 -4.15 -22.83
N GLN A 211 0.48 -3.61 -21.77
CA GLN A 211 -0.13 -2.56 -20.96
C GLN A 211 -0.26 -1.23 -21.72
N LEU A 212 0.75 -0.86 -22.52
CA LEU A 212 0.71 0.31 -23.39
C LEU A 212 -0.41 0.17 -24.42
N ALA A 213 -0.64 -1.02 -24.99
CA ALA A 213 -1.78 -1.24 -25.88
C ALA A 213 -3.15 -1.03 -25.20
N CYS A 214 -3.22 -1.07 -23.86
CA CYS A 214 -4.43 -0.77 -23.11
C CYS A 214 -4.67 0.72 -22.87
N VAL A 215 -3.63 1.57 -22.95
CA VAL A 215 -3.73 3.02 -22.62
C VAL A 215 -3.37 3.93 -23.79
N CYS A 216 -2.70 3.40 -24.81
CA CYS A 216 -2.29 4.09 -26.02
C CYS A 216 -2.91 3.42 -27.25
N GLU A 217 -3.22 4.17 -28.29
CA GLU A 217 -3.35 3.62 -29.65
C GLU A 217 -2.00 3.13 -30.16
N THR A 218 -2.02 2.01 -30.88
CA THR A 218 -0.80 1.33 -31.35
C THR A 218 -0.83 1.21 -32.86
N LYS A 219 0.27 1.58 -33.53
CA LYS A 219 0.49 1.32 -34.95
C LYS A 219 1.86 0.67 -35.14
N ALA A 220 1.94 -0.31 -36.03
CA ALA A 220 3.24 -0.81 -36.49
C ALA A 220 3.87 0.22 -37.44
N VAL A 221 5.18 0.45 -37.33
CA VAL A 221 5.91 1.40 -38.19
C VAL A 221 5.96 0.89 -39.63
N SER A 222 6.09 -0.43 -39.81
CA SER A 222 5.97 -1.11 -41.10
C SER A 222 5.35 -2.50 -40.90
N LYS A 223 4.94 -3.17 -42.00
CA LYS A 223 4.35 -4.52 -41.93
C LYS A 223 5.33 -5.58 -41.41
N ASP A 224 6.63 -5.33 -41.55
CA ASP A 224 7.70 -6.27 -41.23
C ASP A 224 8.53 -5.82 -40.01
N ALA A 225 8.25 -4.64 -39.44
CA ALA A 225 8.97 -4.13 -38.29
C ALA A 225 8.31 -4.58 -36.98
N GLU A 226 9.14 -5.06 -36.05
CA GLU A 226 8.75 -5.26 -34.65
C GLU A 226 8.48 -3.94 -33.93
N GLU A 227 8.90 -2.81 -34.51
CA GLU A 227 8.75 -1.50 -33.90
C GLU A 227 7.30 -1.00 -34.00
N LYS A 228 6.75 -0.68 -32.83
CA LYS A 228 5.43 -0.08 -32.68
C LYS A 228 5.57 1.35 -32.20
N VAL A 229 4.67 2.19 -32.67
CA VAL A 229 4.47 3.53 -32.18
C VAL A 229 3.16 3.63 -31.39
N TYR A 230 3.19 4.50 -30.39
CA TYR A 230 2.16 4.64 -29.37
C TYR A 230 1.64 6.07 -29.37
N ARG A 231 0.33 6.25 -29.28
CA ARG A 231 -0.32 7.55 -29.10
C ARG A 231 -1.21 7.50 -27.87
N PHE A 232 -0.95 8.35 -26.88
CA PHE A 232 -1.72 8.35 -25.65
C PHE A 232 -3.21 8.58 -25.94
N SER A 233 -4.09 7.77 -25.32
CA SER A 233 -5.53 7.90 -25.48
C SER A 233 -6.18 7.94 -24.12
N LEU A 234 -6.69 9.12 -23.76
CA LEU A 234 -7.40 9.33 -22.50
C LEU A 234 -8.62 8.41 -22.38
N GLU A 235 -9.25 8.06 -23.50
CA GLU A 235 -10.39 7.14 -23.54
C GLU A 235 -9.99 5.70 -23.23
N ARG A 236 -8.86 5.23 -23.78
CA ARG A 236 -8.32 3.90 -23.48
C ARG A 236 -7.83 3.82 -22.03
N LEU A 237 -7.16 4.86 -21.53
CA LEU A 237 -6.77 4.97 -20.12
C LEU A 237 -7.98 4.86 -19.20
N ALA A 238 -9.04 5.62 -19.46
CA ALA A 238 -10.25 5.59 -18.64
C ALA A 238 -10.92 4.19 -18.64
N ALA A 239 -10.96 3.52 -19.80
CA ALA A 239 -11.47 2.16 -19.91
C ALA A 239 -10.62 1.16 -19.10
N TRP A 240 -9.30 1.26 -19.19
CA TRP A 240 -8.37 0.41 -18.46
C TRP A 240 -8.45 0.62 -16.94
N LEU A 241 -8.50 1.87 -16.48
CA LEU A 241 -8.69 2.21 -15.06
C LEU A 241 -10.02 1.71 -14.52
N ALA A 242 -11.12 1.82 -15.28
CA ALA A 242 -12.41 1.30 -14.85
C ALA A 242 -12.36 -0.22 -14.58
N VAL A 243 -11.65 -0.99 -15.42
CA VAL A 243 -11.45 -2.42 -15.18
C VAL A 243 -10.65 -2.69 -13.90
N ASN A 244 -9.58 -1.92 -13.66
CA ASN A 244 -8.76 -2.07 -12.45
C ASN A 244 -9.53 -1.67 -11.19
N VAL A 245 -10.25 -0.56 -11.21
CA VAL A 245 -11.11 -0.11 -10.10
C VAL A 245 -12.13 -1.19 -9.75
N ARG A 246 -12.82 -1.75 -10.75
CA ARG A 246 -13.78 -2.83 -10.53
C ARG A 246 -13.15 -4.05 -9.85
N LYS A 247 -12.02 -4.54 -10.39
CA LYS A 247 -11.30 -5.70 -9.84
C LYS A 247 -10.85 -5.45 -8.40
N THR A 248 -10.29 -4.28 -8.12
CA THR A 248 -9.81 -3.95 -6.77
C THR A 248 -10.96 -3.80 -5.79
N THR A 249 -12.09 -3.20 -6.22
CA THR A 249 -13.31 -3.15 -5.41
C THR A 249 -13.83 -4.55 -5.06
N GLU A 250 -13.94 -5.45 -6.04
CA GLU A 250 -14.37 -6.84 -5.82
C GLU A 250 -13.42 -7.57 -4.86
N GLN A 251 -12.11 -7.35 -5.00
CA GLN A 251 -11.11 -7.93 -4.11
C GLN A 251 -11.20 -7.38 -2.69
N ALA A 252 -11.43 -6.07 -2.53
CA ALA A 252 -11.58 -5.44 -1.22
C ALA A 252 -12.86 -5.91 -0.51
N ILE A 253 -13.98 -6.05 -1.23
CA ILE A 253 -15.23 -6.64 -0.70
C ILE A 253 -14.99 -8.08 -0.24
N SER A 254 -14.36 -8.90 -1.07
CA SER A 254 -14.11 -10.32 -0.73
C SER A 254 -13.06 -10.52 0.35
N SER A 255 -12.22 -9.52 0.62
CA SER A 255 -11.18 -9.58 1.66
C SER A 255 -11.61 -8.93 2.98
N ASP A 256 -12.87 -8.51 3.08
CA ASP A 256 -13.44 -7.85 4.25
C ASP A 256 -12.68 -6.56 4.67
N LEU A 257 -12.05 -5.87 3.71
CA LEU A 257 -11.10 -4.78 3.97
C LEU A 257 -11.74 -3.40 4.21
N TYR A 258 -13.06 -3.31 4.40
CA TYR A 258 -13.76 -2.03 4.31
C TYR A 258 -14.97 -1.91 5.25
N PHE A 259 -14.75 -1.92 6.58
CA PHE A 259 -15.88 -2.01 7.51
C PHE A 259 -15.93 -1.02 8.68
N THR A 260 -15.00 -0.08 8.84
CA THR A 260 -15.08 0.85 9.99
C THR A 260 -15.85 2.15 9.71
N GLU A 261 -15.86 2.67 8.48
CA GLU A 261 -16.44 4.00 8.20
C GLU A 261 -17.85 3.97 7.59
N VAL A 262 -18.26 2.87 6.96
CA VAL A 262 -19.54 2.80 6.23
C VAL A 262 -20.74 2.47 7.16
N GLY A 263 -20.47 2.16 8.42
CA GLY A 263 -21.48 1.67 9.37
C GLY A 263 -21.91 0.25 9.04
N GLU A 264 -22.03 -0.60 10.06
CA GLU A 264 -22.36 -2.02 9.89
C GLU A 264 -23.70 -2.25 9.16
N CYS A 265 -24.58 -1.23 9.12
CA CYS A 265 -25.93 -1.31 8.57
C CYS A 265 -26.10 -1.00 7.06
N ALA A 266 -25.03 -0.72 6.31
CA ALA A 266 -25.18 -0.43 4.87
C ALA A 266 -25.48 -1.67 4.03
N THR A 267 -26.34 -1.54 3.01
CA THR A 267 -26.62 -2.60 2.03
C THR A 267 -25.37 -2.96 1.22
N GLN A 268 -25.30 -4.18 0.68
CA GLN A 268 -24.15 -4.62 -0.13
C GLN A 268 -23.93 -3.74 -1.37
N GLU A 269 -25.02 -3.23 -1.95
CA GLU A 269 -25.01 -2.31 -3.10
C GLU A 269 -24.38 -0.96 -2.73
N LEU A 270 -24.82 -0.34 -1.63
CA LEU A 270 -24.27 0.92 -1.15
C LEU A 270 -22.78 0.80 -0.77
N ARG A 271 -22.38 -0.35 -0.18
CA ARG A 271 -20.96 -0.66 0.09
C ARG A 271 -20.15 -0.71 -1.20
N ARG A 272 -20.66 -1.42 -2.23
CA ARG A 272 -19.99 -1.52 -3.54
C ARG A 272 -19.85 -0.17 -4.22
N GLU A 273 -20.89 0.66 -4.19
CA GLU A 273 -20.88 1.99 -4.79
C GLU A 273 -19.84 2.90 -4.13
N ARG A 274 -19.87 3.04 -2.80
CA ARG A 274 -18.94 3.89 -2.04
C ARG A 274 -17.48 3.45 -2.22
N LEU A 275 -17.23 2.15 -2.17
CA LEU A 275 -15.89 1.60 -2.39
C LEU A 275 -15.43 1.82 -3.84
N SER A 276 -16.30 1.63 -4.83
CA SER A 276 -15.96 1.91 -6.23
C SER A 276 -15.60 3.38 -6.44
N ARG A 277 -16.32 4.29 -5.79
CA ARG A 277 -16.03 5.72 -5.82
C ARG A 277 -14.66 6.03 -5.20
N PHE A 278 -14.37 5.45 -4.03
CA PHE A 278 -13.09 5.65 -3.34
C PHE A 278 -11.93 5.12 -4.18
N MET A 279 -12.09 3.91 -4.72
CA MET A 279 -11.10 3.31 -5.61
C MET A 279 -10.94 4.11 -6.91
N CYS A 280 -12.01 4.69 -7.45
CA CYS A 280 -11.94 5.56 -8.62
C CYS A 280 -11.10 6.81 -8.35
N GLU A 281 -11.37 7.51 -7.25
CA GLU A 281 -10.58 8.69 -6.84
C GLU A 281 -9.12 8.32 -6.61
N LEU A 282 -8.85 7.25 -5.86
CA LEU A 282 -7.50 6.80 -5.55
C LEU A 282 -6.71 6.41 -6.80
N CYS A 283 -7.31 5.60 -7.69
CA CYS A 283 -6.65 5.15 -8.92
C CYS A 283 -6.35 6.29 -9.88
N CYS A 284 -7.26 7.27 -10.01
CA CYS A 284 -7.05 8.42 -10.89
C CYS A 284 -6.03 9.40 -10.31
N HIS A 285 -6.05 9.59 -8.98
CA HIS A 285 -5.07 10.43 -8.30
C HIS A 285 -3.66 9.83 -8.37
N PHE A 286 -3.55 8.50 -8.29
CA PHE A 286 -2.28 7.80 -8.48
C PHE A 286 -1.82 7.83 -9.95
N ALA A 287 -2.75 7.80 -10.91
CA ALA A 287 -2.43 7.78 -12.34
C ALA A 287 -1.89 9.12 -12.86
N MET A 288 -2.63 10.22 -12.64
CA MET A 288 -2.29 11.54 -13.20
C MET A 288 -2.77 12.74 -12.36
N GLY A 289 -3.60 12.54 -11.34
CA GLY A 289 -4.19 13.65 -10.58
C GLY A 289 -5.18 14.52 -11.37
N ASP A 290 -5.69 14.02 -12.50
CA ASP A 290 -6.56 14.75 -13.42
C ASP A 290 -8.05 14.52 -13.09
N ALA A 291 -8.78 15.60 -12.78
CA ALA A 291 -10.21 15.56 -12.46
C ALA A 291 -11.07 15.09 -13.65
N ASP A 292 -10.67 15.41 -14.89
CA ASP A 292 -11.40 14.97 -16.09
C ASP A 292 -11.26 13.45 -16.27
N LEU A 293 -10.11 12.89 -15.90
CA LEU A 293 -9.89 11.45 -15.88
C LEU A 293 -10.78 10.77 -14.84
N VAL A 294 -10.90 11.32 -13.63
CA VAL A 294 -11.82 10.83 -12.60
C VAL A 294 -13.25 10.76 -13.14
N ALA A 295 -13.74 11.85 -13.74
CA ALA A 295 -15.09 11.93 -14.30
C ALA A 295 -15.33 10.92 -15.44
N LYS A 296 -14.31 10.66 -16.28
CA LYS A 296 -14.41 9.66 -17.36
C LYS A 296 -14.44 8.22 -16.82
N VAL A 297 -13.62 7.91 -15.82
CA VAL A 297 -13.61 6.59 -15.18
C VAL A 297 -14.91 6.34 -14.44
N ALA A 298 -15.40 7.33 -13.68
CA ALA A 298 -16.65 7.26 -12.95
C ALA A 298 -17.87 6.98 -13.86
N ARG A 299 -17.99 7.72 -14.97
CA ARG A 299 -19.05 7.47 -15.97
C ARG A 299 -19.01 6.06 -16.54
N ARG A 300 -17.82 5.49 -16.74
CA ARG A 300 -17.65 4.11 -17.24
C ARG A 300 -17.99 3.04 -16.20
N LEU A 301 -17.97 3.40 -14.93
CA LEU A 301 -18.34 2.54 -13.81
C LEU A 301 -19.80 2.68 -13.40
N ASP A 302 -20.53 3.61 -14.01
CA ASP A 302 -21.88 4.03 -13.56
C ASP A 302 -21.88 4.47 -12.09
N VAL A 303 -20.83 5.18 -11.69
CA VAL A 303 -20.66 5.74 -10.33
C VAL A 303 -20.78 7.25 -10.41
N ASP A 304 -21.69 7.81 -9.62
CA ASP A 304 -21.79 9.26 -9.49
C ASP A 304 -20.65 9.79 -8.61
N VAL A 305 -19.75 10.59 -9.19
CA VAL A 305 -18.64 11.28 -8.48
C VAL A 305 -18.95 12.76 -8.18
N SER A 306 -20.16 13.25 -8.45
CA SER A 306 -20.53 14.67 -8.30
C SER A 306 -20.42 15.22 -6.87
N GLN A 307 -20.44 14.35 -5.86
CA GLN A 307 -20.26 14.67 -4.44
C GLN A 307 -18.86 14.25 -3.92
N PRO A 308 -18.17 15.05 -3.10
CA PRO A 308 -16.94 14.59 -2.48
C PRO A 308 -17.23 13.47 -1.45
N LEU A 309 -16.46 12.37 -1.49
CA LEU A 309 -16.59 11.25 -0.54
C LEU A 309 -16.30 11.64 0.90
N VAL A 310 -15.36 12.56 1.07
CA VAL A 310 -14.99 13.14 2.34
C VAL A 310 -15.28 14.62 2.23
N PRO A 311 -16.19 15.19 3.05
CA PRO A 311 -16.26 16.64 3.13
C PRO A 311 -14.87 17.12 3.51
N SER A 312 -14.22 17.87 2.61
CA SER A 312 -12.96 18.54 2.91
C SER A 312 -13.10 19.14 4.31
N PRO A 313 -12.16 18.86 5.25
CA PRO A 313 -12.23 19.45 6.57
C PRO A 313 -12.42 20.94 6.33
N ALA A 314 -13.58 21.46 6.77
CA ALA A 314 -13.93 22.85 6.53
C ALA A 314 -12.70 23.64 6.91
N LYS A 315 -12.13 24.43 5.97
CA LYS A 315 -11.10 25.42 6.32
C LYS A 315 -11.66 26.10 7.56
N GLU A 316 -11.03 25.88 8.71
CA GLU A 316 -11.42 26.56 9.93
C GLU A 316 -11.50 28.03 9.55
N VAL A 317 -12.73 28.53 9.52
CA VAL A 317 -12.97 29.95 9.38
C VAL A 317 -12.22 30.52 10.56
N GLY A 318 -11.10 31.19 10.26
CA GLY A 318 -10.24 31.74 11.29
C GLY A 318 -11.09 32.49 12.31
N PRO A 319 -10.71 32.47 13.60
CA PRO A 319 -11.49 33.11 14.64
C PRO A 319 -11.82 34.55 14.22
N PRO A 320 -13.05 35.02 14.47
CA PRO A 320 -13.44 36.38 14.12
C PRO A 320 -12.38 37.34 14.66
N ALA A 321 -11.94 38.27 13.80
CA ALA A 321 -10.94 39.26 14.16
C ALA A 321 -11.33 39.91 15.49
N VAL A 322 -10.57 39.61 16.53
CA VAL A 322 -10.70 40.28 17.82
C VAL A 322 -10.25 41.72 17.57
N GLU A 323 -11.23 42.62 17.56
CA GLU A 323 -11.04 44.05 17.61
C GLU A 323 -10.09 44.36 18.78
N THR A 324 -8.87 44.77 18.45
CA THR A 324 -7.87 45.18 19.43
C THR A 324 -8.37 46.43 20.15
N ALA A 325 -8.85 46.25 21.38
CA ALA A 325 -9.03 47.33 22.34
C ALA A 325 -7.66 47.95 22.69
N PRO A 326 -7.59 49.27 22.89
CA PRO A 326 -6.32 49.97 23.08
C PRO A 326 -5.63 49.59 24.39
N VAL A 327 -4.32 49.42 24.25
CA VAL A 327 -3.32 49.15 25.29
C VAL A 327 -3.47 50.12 26.45
N ASN A 328 -3.86 49.60 27.62
CA ASN A 328 -3.84 50.33 28.87
C ASN A 328 -2.43 50.18 29.49
N GLN A 329 -1.63 51.24 29.39
CA GLN A 329 -0.28 51.30 29.97
C GLN A 329 -0.35 51.17 31.49
N LYS A 330 0.12 50.03 32.02
CA LYS A 330 0.34 49.86 33.46
C LYS A 330 1.68 50.51 33.84
N ARG A 331 1.59 51.57 34.64
CA ARG A 331 2.66 52.19 35.43
C ARG A 331 3.55 51.16 36.10
N ILE A 332 4.85 51.24 35.83
CA ILE A 332 5.92 50.71 36.66
C ILE A 332 6.00 51.62 37.90
N ARG A 333 5.87 51.04 39.11
CA ARG A 333 6.32 51.68 40.35
C ARG A 333 7.74 51.19 40.66
N PRO A 334 8.65 52.06 41.09
CA PRO A 334 9.98 51.64 41.55
C PRO A 334 9.87 51.03 42.95
N SER A 335 10.64 49.98 43.20
CA SER A 335 10.94 49.47 44.55
C SER A 335 12.24 50.11 45.04
N GLU A 336 12.22 50.56 46.29
CA GLU A 336 13.39 50.85 47.13
C GLU A 336 14.26 49.60 47.37
#